data_AF-A0A2E4JWU0-F1
#
_entry.id   AF-A0A2E4JWU0-F1
#
_cell.length_a   1.000
_cell.length_b   1.000
_cell.length_c   1.000
_cell.angle_alpha   90.00
_cell.angle_beta   90.00
_cell.angle_gamma   90.00
#
_symmetry.space_group_name_H-M   'P 1'
#
loop_
_entity.id
_entity.type
_entity.pdbx_description
1 polymer ?
#
loop_
_entity_poly.entity_id
_entity_poly.type
_entity_poly.pdbx_seq_one_letter_code
_entity_poly.pdbx_strand_id
1 'polypeptide(L)'
;MTRLAPIVFSFTSALLGLVYTNIHADVLTAKQAMENSLNPLLQVTTSKGTIFIELFPNEAPNNVENFVALADGEVEIFDPITETAFRPRYFDGIRFHHVVPDFLIQAGPPIHNPLGAPQQVLKDEINADTLGLGSQTALNTNGVFNELLNIGNRINFEELILKPLYQKMNIASELELQKKQYEVLEILENLSVKEVYENQGLRFTTDHPTRAISRGIVALANQGPDSNEAAFFITLGDSPWLTGKHTVIGKVIEGMEVVDTIGAQPIDPLRSSQLSTVIYSIRRVDQAN
;
A
#
# COMPACT_ATOMS: atom_id res chain seq x y z
N MET A 1 -14.20 -65.35 -51.17
CA MET A 1 -14.67 -64.97 -49.81
C MET A 1 -13.43 -64.76 -48.94
N THR A 2 -12.88 -63.54 -48.93
CA THR A 2 -12.90 -62.60 -47.76
C THR A 2 -12.20 -63.18 -46.53
N ARG A 3 -10.89 -62.88 -46.37
CA ARG A 3 -10.28 -61.79 -45.55
C ARG A 3 -10.38 -62.04 -44.04
N LEU A 4 -9.22 -62.00 -43.36
CA LEU A 4 -8.95 -61.14 -42.20
C LEU A 4 -7.43 -61.10 -41.95
N ALA A 5 -6.86 -59.89 -42.00
CA ALA A 5 -5.50 -59.56 -41.56
C ALA A 5 -5.61 -58.73 -40.27
N PRO A 6 -4.66 -58.82 -39.33
CA PRO A 6 -4.75 -58.11 -38.06
C PRO A 6 -4.34 -56.64 -38.21
N ILE A 7 -5.13 -55.76 -37.61
CA ILE A 7 -4.88 -54.32 -37.53
C ILE A 7 -3.86 -54.08 -36.41
N VAL A 8 -2.70 -53.51 -36.77
CA VAL A 8 -1.73 -52.97 -35.81
C VAL A 8 -2.09 -51.50 -35.57
N PHE A 9 -2.50 -51.17 -34.35
CA PHE A 9 -2.68 -49.78 -33.91
C PHE A 9 -1.32 -49.19 -33.56
N SER A 10 -0.82 -48.28 -34.40
CA SER A 10 0.32 -47.43 -34.11
C SER A 10 -0.14 -46.26 -33.24
N PHE A 11 0.20 -46.28 -31.95
CA PHE A 11 0.09 -45.12 -31.07
C PHE A 11 1.22 -44.14 -31.39
N THR A 12 0.93 -43.12 -32.20
CA THR A 12 1.79 -41.93 -32.29
C THR A 12 1.56 -41.07 -31.06
N SER A 13 2.48 -41.15 -30.11
CA SER A 13 2.54 -40.24 -28.96
C SER A 13 2.91 -38.85 -29.45
N ALA A 14 1.94 -37.96 -29.59
CA ALA A 14 2.18 -36.54 -29.81
C ALA A 14 2.73 -35.96 -28.50
N LEU A 15 4.05 -35.76 -28.46
CA LEU A 15 4.73 -35.02 -27.40
C LEU A 15 4.29 -33.56 -27.50
N LEU A 16 3.28 -33.18 -26.72
CA LEU A 16 2.86 -31.79 -26.55
C LEU A 16 3.98 -31.08 -25.79
N GLY A 17 4.90 -30.45 -26.53
CA GLY A 17 5.88 -29.57 -25.94
C GLY A 17 5.16 -28.42 -25.25
N LEU A 18 5.17 -28.43 -23.92
CA LEU A 18 4.80 -27.25 -23.14
C LEU A 18 5.84 -26.17 -23.47
N VAL A 19 5.47 -25.29 -24.39
CA VAL A 19 6.18 -24.03 -24.57
C VAL A 19 5.91 -23.24 -23.30
N TYR A 20 6.90 -23.20 -22.41
CA TYR A 20 6.94 -22.19 -21.36
C TYR A 20 7.17 -20.85 -22.06
N THR A 21 6.10 -20.21 -22.52
CA THR A 21 6.15 -18.79 -22.80
C THR A 21 6.39 -18.13 -21.45
N ASN A 22 7.53 -17.47 -21.28
CA ASN A 22 7.70 -16.53 -20.18
C ASN A 22 6.54 -15.54 -20.33
N ILE A 23 5.54 -15.63 -19.46
CA ILE A 23 4.43 -14.70 -19.39
C ILE A 23 5.08 -13.40 -18.92
N HIS A 24 5.43 -12.53 -19.87
CA HIS A 24 5.82 -11.17 -19.56
C HIS A 24 4.55 -10.39 -19.33
N ALA A 25 4.57 -9.54 -18.30
CA ALA A 25 3.47 -8.66 -17.99
C ALA A 25 2.96 -7.96 -19.26
N ASP A 26 1.72 -8.21 -19.68
CA ASP A 26 1.15 -7.60 -20.88
C ASP A 26 -0.16 -6.86 -20.59
N VAL A 27 -0.47 -5.86 -21.41
CA VAL A 27 -1.61 -4.97 -21.18
C VAL A 27 -2.95 -5.72 -21.23
N LEU A 28 -3.06 -6.76 -22.05
CA LEU A 28 -4.31 -7.47 -22.26
C LEU A 28 -4.62 -8.36 -21.05
N THR A 29 -3.63 -9.11 -20.57
CA THR A 29 -3.75 -9.93 -19.35
C THR A 29 -3.98 -9.07 -18.13
N ALA A 30 -3.32 -7.90 -18.03
CA ALA A 30 -3.53 -6.95 -16.94
C ALA A 30 -4.98 -6.46 -16.94
N LYS A 31 -5.51 -6.03 -18.10
CA LYS A 31 -6.92 -5.61 -18.22
C LYS A 31 -7.90 -6.72 -17.85
N GLN A 32 -7.59 -7.98 -18.15
CA GLN A 32 -8.42 -9.13 -17.77
C GLN A 32 -8.37 -9.46 -16.27
N ALA A 33 -7.27 -9.14 -15.60
CA ALA A 33 -7.06 -9.36 -14.18
C ALA A 33 -7.70 -8.30 -13.28
N MET A 34 -8.13 -7.16 -13.85
CA MET A 34 -8.77 -6.07 -13.10
C MET A 34 -10.05 -6.52 -12.41
N GLU A 35 -10.22 -6.09 -11.16
CA GLU A 35 -11.44 -6.28 -10.36
C GLU A 35 -12.61 -5.50 -10.97
N ASN A 36 -12.35 -4.32 -11.52
CA ASN A 36 -13.32 -3.51 -12.25
C ASN A 36 -12.67 -2.85 -13.46
N SER A 37 -13.12 -3.20 -14.67
CA SER A 37 -12.58 -2.66 -15.92
C SER A 37 -12.78 -1.15 -16.10
N LEU A 38 -13.61 -0.50 -15.28
CA LEU A 38 -13.77 0.96 -15.28
C LEU A 38 -12.72 1.69 -14.42
N ASN A 39 -11.98 0.96 -13.58
CA ASN A 39 -10.92 1.54 -12.78
C ASN A 39 -9.74 2.00 -13.64
N PRO A 40 -8.97 3.02 -13.21
CA PRO A 40 -7.73 3.37 -13.86
C PRO A 40 -6.71 2.23 -13.76
N LEU A 41 -6.08 1.90 -14.89
CA LEU A 41 -4.96 0.97 -14.97
C LEU A 41 -3.66 1.76 -15.20
N LEU A 42 -2.66 1.55 -14.37
CA LEU A 42 -1.33 2.14 -14.51
C LEU A 42 -0.30 1.08 -14.91
N GLN A 43 0.54 1.44 -15.87
CA GLN A 43 1.77 0.72 -16.20
C GLN A 43 2.96 1.42 -15.54
N VAL A 44 3.65 0.72 -14.66
CA VAL A 44 4.89 1.14 -14.02
C VAL A 44 6.05 0.45 -14.73
N THR A 45 6.83 1.20 -15.49
CA THR A 45 8.01 0.67 -16.19
C THR A 45 9.25 0.89 -15.32
N THR A 46 9.95 -0.18 -14.97
CA THR A 46 11.13 -0.11 -14.10
C THR A 46 12.36 -0.72 -14.76
N SER A 47 13.54 -0.46 -14.18
CA SER A 47 14.80 -1.14 -14.55
C SER A 47 14.82 -2.65 -14.31
N LYS A 48 13.80 -3.23 -13.65
CA LYS A 48 13.66 -4.67 -13.38
C LYS A 48 12.52 -5.34 -14.12
N GLY A 49 11.70 -4.58 -14.85
CA GLY A 49 10.51 -5.08 -15.53
C GLY A 49 9.31 -4.15 -15.37
N THR A 50 8.18 -4.59 -15.89
CA THR A 50 6.92 -3.84 -15.89
C THR A 50 6.00 -4.37 -14.80
N ILE A 51 5.29 -3.47 -14.12
CA ILE A 51 4.26 -3.77 -13.13
C ILE A 51 2.97 -3.08 -13.57
N PHE A 52 1.83 -3.76 -13.46
CA PHE A 52 0.52 -3.18 -13.71
C PHE A 52 -0.26 -3.04 -12.41
N ILE A 53 -0.80 -1.85 -12.18
CA ILE A 53 -1.55 -1.48 -10.97
C ILE A 53 -2.96 -1.04 -11.37
N GLU A 54 -3.97 -1.71 -10.84
CA GLU A 54 -5.33 -1.19 -10.83
C GLU A 54 -5.49 -0.22 -9.66
N LEU A 55 -6.04 0.97 -9.90
CA LEU A 55 -6.35 1.95 -8.87
C LEU A 55 -7.81 1.86 -8.41
N PHE A 56 -8.10 2.27 -7.17
CA PHE A 56 -9.42 2.12 -6.55
C PHE A 56 -10.09 3.48 -6.25
N PRO A 57 -10.57 4.22 -7.26
CA PRO A 57 -11.18 5.55 -7.06
C PRO A 57 -12.47 5.50 -6.23
N ASN A 58 -13.14 4.35 -6.14
CA ASN A 58 -14.32 4.18 -5.29
C ASN A 58 -13.98 4.03 -3.80
N GLU A 59 -12.72 3.74 -3.45
CA GLU A 59 -12.24 3.55 -2.08
C GLU A 59 -11.48 4.79 -1.57
N ALA A 60 -10.68 5.41 -2.44
CA ALA A 60 -9.88 6.58 -2.12
C ALA A 60 -9.88 7.60 -3.27
N PRO A 61 -11.04 8.25 -3.57
CA PRO A 61 -11.19 9.08 -4.76
C PRO A 61 -10.19 10.22 -4.85
N ASN A 62 -10.00 10.98 -3.76
CA ASN A 62 -9.13 12.16 -3.80
C ASN A 62 -7.65 11.75 -3.91
N ASN A 63 -7.24 10.70 -3.18
CA ASN A 63 -5.87 10.22 -3.22
C ASN A 63 -5.54 9.52 -4.55
N VAL A 64 -6.48 8.79 -5.15
CA VAL A 64 -6.31 8.20 -6.49
C VAL A 64 -6.23 9.28 -7.56
N GLU A 65 -7.12 10.28 -7.52
CA GLU A 65 -7.09 11.41 -8.47
C GLU A 65 -5.74 12.13 -8.41
N ASN A 66 -5.27 12.48 -7.21
CA ASN A 66 -3.97 13.13 -7.02
C ASN A 66 -2.80 12.26 -7.50
N PHE A 67 -2.82 10.95 -7.22
CA PHE A 67 -1.78 10.03 -7.67
C PHE A 67 -1.70 9.98 -9.20
N VAL A 68 -2.85 9.94 -9.89
CA VAL A 68 -2.91 9.99 -11.36
C VAL A 68 -2.41 11.35 -11.88
N ALA A 69 -2.87 12.46 -11.30
CA ALA A 69 -2.45 13.80 -11.69
C ALA A 69 -0.93 14.00 -11.55
N LEU A 70 -0.32 13.46 -10.50
CA LEU A 70 1.13 13.43 -10.31
C LEU A 70 1.83 12.59 -11.40
N ALA A 71 1.30 11.41 -11.74
CA ALA A 71 1.86 10.54 -12.78
C ALA A 71 1.80 11.17 -14.19
N ASP A 72 0.75 11.94 -14.47
CA ASP A 72 0.57 12.60 -15.77
C ASP A 72 1.22 13.97 -15.89
N GLY A 73 1.69 14.54 -14.78
CA GLY A 73 2.26 15.88 -14.77
C GLY A 73 1.18 16.94 -14.94
N GLU A 74 0.10 16.80 -14.19
CA GLU A 74 -0.99 17.78 -14.10
C GLU A 74 -0.89 18.62 -12.82
N VAL A 75 -0.11 18.17 -11.83
CA VAL A 75 0.16 18.89 -10.58
C VAL A 75 1.33 19.86 -10.76
N GLU A 76 1.12 21.10 -10.33
CA GLU A 76 2.13 22.16 -10.35
C GLU A 76 3.09 22.02 -9.15
N ILE A 77 4.39 22.10 -9.44
CA ILE A 77 5.46 22.04 -8.45
C ILE A 77 6.29 23.32 -8.58
N PHE A 78 6.59 23.91 -7.44
CA PHE A 78 7.37 25.13 -7.34
C PHE A 78 8.82 24.80 -6.97
N ASP A 79 9.76 25.23 -7.81
CA ASP A 79 11.19 25.19 -7.48
C ASP A 79 11.58 26.51 -6.79
N PRO A 80 11.93 26.48 -5.49
CA PRO A 80 12.31 27.69 -4.76
C PRO A 80 13.69 28.25 -5.15
N ILE A 81 14.52 27.47 -5.85
CA ILE A 81 15.85 27.90 -6.31
C ILE A 81 15.71 28.76 -7.56
N THR A 82 14.87 28.33 -8.51
CA THR A 82 14.63 29.06 -9.76
C THR A 82 13.44 29.99 -9.69
N GLU A 83 12.63 29.91 -8.63
CA GLU A 83 11.36 30.64 -8.44
C GLU A 83 10.35 30.39 -9.57
N THR A 84 10.36 29.19 -10.16
CA THR A 84 9.46 28.83 -11.27
C THR A 84 8.55 27.66 -10.91
N ALA A 85 7.35 27.69 -11.47
CA ALA A 85 6.39 26.61 -11.39
C ALA A 85 6.38 25.81 -12.69
N PHE A 86 6.28 24.48 -12.59
CA PHE A 86 6.20 23.57 -13.72
C PHE A 86 5.40 22.32 -13.34
N ARG A 87 4.99 21.52 -14.33
CA ARG A 87 4.18 20.31 -14.12
C ARG A 87 4.90 19.07 -14.65
N PRO A 88 5.86 18.53 -13.89
CA PRO A 88 6.60 17.36 -14.32
C PRO A 88 5.76 16.09 -14.08
N ARG A 89 6.02 15.05 -14.86
CA ARG A 89 5.57 13.69 -14.50
C ARG A 89 6.35 13.24 -13.26
N TYR A 90 5.71 13.32 -12.10
CA TYR A 90 6.39 13.34 -10.81
C TYR A 90 7.23 12.09 -10.51
N PHE A 91 6.75 10.93 -10.97
CA PHE A 91 7.36 9.63 -10.70
C PHE A 91 8.42 9.23 -11.74
N ASP A 92 8.68 10.04 -12.76
CA ASP A 92 9.67 9.68 -13.78
C ASP A 92 11.09 9.79 -13.22
N GLY A 93 11.85 8.70 -13.31
CA GLY A 93 13.26 8.63 -12.89
C GLY A 93 13.49 8.47 -11.39
N ILE A 94 12.42 8.41 -10.58
CA ILE A 94 12.56 8.17 -9.13
C ILE A 94 12.97 6.71 -8.87
N ARG A 95 13.25 6.39 -7.60
CA ARG A 95 13.71 5.07 -7.18
C ARG A 95 12.85 4.50 -6.07
N PHE A 96 12.81 3.17 -6.01
CA PHE A 96 12.50 2.47 -4.77
C PHE A 96 13.67 2.68 -3.81
N HIS A 97 13.54 3.70 -2.96
CA HIS A 97 14.58 4.18 -2.06
C HIS A 97 14.57 3.44 -0.71
N HIS A 98 13.47 2.76 -0.40
CA HIS A 98 13.35 1.95 0.80
C HIS A 98 12.76 0.59 0.40
N VAL A 99 13.50 -0.47 0.71
CA VAL A 99 13.09 -1.85 0.46
C VAL A 99 13.33 -2.64 1.73
N VAL A 100 12.25 -3.23 2.24
CA VAL A 100 12.29 -4.15 3.38
C VAL A 100 11.86 -5.51 2.84
N PRO A 101 12.79 -6.49 2.75
CA PRO A 101 12.48 -7.82 2.26
C PRO A 101 11.29 -8.43 2.99
N ASP A 102 10.45 -9.15 2.24
CA ASP A 102 9.21 -9.79 2.69
C ASP A 102 8.14 -8.85 3.28
N PHE A 103 8.37 -7.53 3.25
CA PHE A 103 7.44 -6.55 3.80
C PHE A 103 6.96 -5.56 2.73
N LEU A 104 7.81 -4.66 2.23
CA LEU A 104 7.41 -3.66 1.24
C LEU A 104 8.56 -3.07 0.42
N ILE A 105 8.18 -2.45 -0.70
CA ILE A 105 9.03 -1.54 -1.49
C ILE A 105 8.36 -0.16 -1.53
N GLN A 106 9.12 0.91 -1.33
CA GLN A 106 8.59 2.27 -1.20
C GLN A 106 9.31 3.28 -2.09
N ALA A 107 8.54 4.18 -2.69
CA ALA A 107 8.99 5.21 -3.62
C ALA A 107 8.19 6.52 -3.44
N GLY A 108 8.60 7.57 -4.16
CA GLY A 108 7.85 8.82 -4.28
C GLY A 108 7.97 9.88 -3.16
N PRO A 109 8.83 9.79 -2.13
CA PRO A 109 8.89 10.87 -1.14
C PRO A 109 9.57 12.12 -1.74
N PRO A 110 9.05 13.33 -1.46
CA PRO A 110 9.64 14.57 -1.94
C PRO A 110 11.09 14.81 -1.55
N ILE A 111 11.50 14.38 -0.36
CA ILE A 111 12.87 14.56 0.14
C ILE A 111 13.93 13.90 -0.75
N HIS A 112 13.53 12.94 -1.58
CA HIS A 112 14.39 12.25 -2.53
C HIS A 112 14.06 12.57 -3.99
N ASN A 113 13.15 13.53 -4.24
CA ASN A 113 12.77 13.94 -5.57
C ASN A 113 13.47 15.27 -5.95
N PRO A 114 14.32 15.30 -7.00
CA PRO A 114 14.98 16.53 -7.43
C PRO A 114 14.00 17.61 -7.90
N LEU A 115 12.76 17.25 -8.20
CA LEU A 115 11.71 18.16 -8.63
C LEU A 115 11.08 18.92 -7.44
N GLY A 116 11.32 18.48 -6.20
CA GLY A 116 10.73 19.04 -5.00
C GLY A 116 9.46 18.31 -4.53
N ALA A 117 8.68 19.00 -3.69
CA ALA A 117 7.46 18.49 -3.07
C ALA A 117 6.21 19.01 -3.78
N PRO A 118 5.21 18.13 -4.07
CA PRO A 118 3.86 18.59 -4.32
C PRO A 118 3.38 19.43 -3.13
N GLN A 119 2.70 20.55 -3.39
CA GLN A 119 2.23 21.43 -2.32
C GLN A 119 1.02 20.86 -1.56
N GLN A 120 0.23 20.03 -2.23
CA GLN A 120 -1.00 19.48 -1.68
C GLN A 120 -0.69 18.29 -0.78
N VAL A 121 -1.09 18.40 0.48
CA VAL A 121 -1.15 17.31 1.45
C VAL A 121 -2.61 16.89 1.61
N LEU A 122 -2.88 15.61 1.43
CA LEU A 122 -4.22 15.03 1.45
C LEU A 122 -4.50 14.30 2.77
N LYS A 123 -5.79 14.26 3.10
CA LYS A 123 -6.32 13.49 4.22
C LYS A 123 -6.29 11.99 3.94
N ASP A 124 -6.37 11.21 5.01
CA ASP A 124 -6.57 9.77 4.89
C ASP A 124 -8.00 9.46 4.42
N GLU A 125 -8.14 8.49 3.52
CA GLU A 125 -9.42 7.97 3.04
C GLU A 125 -9.58 6.53 3.52
N ILE A 126 -9.90 6.39 4.82
CA ILE A 126 -9.99 5.11 5.52
C ILE A 126 -11.33 4.99 6.22
N ASN A 127 -12.01 3.86 6.04
CA ASN A 127 -13.29 3.56 6.65
C ASN A 127 -13.16 2.41 7.67
N ALA A 128 -13.13 2.79 8.94
CA ALA A 128 -13.01 1.88 10.07
C ALA A 128 -14.19 0.90 10.18
N ASP A 129 -15.39 1.28 9.73
CA ASP A 129 -16.57 0.44 9.85
C ASP A 129 -16.51 -0.71 8.83
N THR A 130 -16.06 -0.45 7.61
CA THR A 130 -15.81 -1.52 6.61
C THR A 130 -14.69 -2.47 7.00
N LEU A 131 -13.70 -1.96 7.73
CA LEU A 131 -12.62 -2.76 8.32
C LEU A 131 -13.03 -3.44 9.64
N GLY A 132 -14.24 -3.15 10.16
CA GLY A 132 -14.74 -3.70 11.43
C GLY A 132 -13.92 -3.30 12.66
N LEU A 133 -13.16 -2.20 12.61
CA LEU A 133 -12.20 -1.83 13.67
C LEU A 133 -12.88 -1.48 15.00
N GLY A 134 -14.13 -0.97 14.95
CA GLY A 134 -14.89 -0.64 16.15
C GLY A 134 -15.40 -1.88 16.92
N SER A 135 -15.51 -3.02 16.24
CA SER A 135 -15.97 -4.29 16.85
C SER A 135 -14.82 -5.17 17.34
N GLN A 136 -13.58 -4.81 17.01
CA GLN A 136 -12.39 -5.55 17.41
C GLN A 136 -11.81 -4.93 18.67
N THR A 137 -11.67 -5.74 19.74
CA THR A 137 -10.99 -5.27 20.95
C THR A 137 -9.49 -5.16 20.72
N ALA A 138 -8.87 -4.15 21.33
CA ALA A 138 -7.43 -3.92 21.30
C ALA A 138 -6.66 -5.00 22.06
N LEU A 139 -7.24 -5.49 23.16
CA LEU A 139 -6.75 -6.58 23.99
C LEU A 139 -7.86 -7.60 24.15
N ASN A 140 -7.59 -8.87 23.86
CA ASN A 140 -8.58 -9.92 24.08
C ASN A 140 -8.59 -10.43 25.53
N THR A 141 -9.55 -11.29 25.86
CA THR A 141 -9.72 -11.87 27.20
C THR A 141 -8.54 -12.72 27.69
N ASN A 142 -7.66 -13.16 26.78
CA ASN A 142 -6.44 -13.90 27.11
C ASN A 142 -5.23 -12.97 27.30
N GLY A 143 -5.41 -11.65 27.23
CA GLY A 143 -4.32 -10.67 27.35
C GLY A 143 -3.43 -10.58 26.12
N VAL A 144 -3.91 -11.00 24.94
CA VAL A 144 -3.18 -10.88 23.67
C VAL A 144 -3.70 -9.66 22.90
N PHE A 145 -2.78 -8.78 22.49
CA PHE A 145 -3.11 -7.61 21.69
C PHE A 145 -3.57 -8.00 20.29
N ASN A 146 -4.46 -7.20 19.72
CA ASN A 146 -4.86 -7.31 18.34
C ASN A 146 -3.66 -7.07 17.40
N GLU A 147 -3.50 -7.94 16.39
CA GLU A 147 -2.36 -7.91 15.46
C GLU A 147 -2.24 -6.60 14.68
N LEU A 148 -3.35 -5.91 14.43
CA LEU A 148 -3.38 -4.61 13.75
C LEU A 148 -2.57 -3.54 14.52
N LEU A 149 -2.49 -3.68 15.84
CA LEU A 149 -1.81 -2.73 16.71
C LEU A 149 -0.30 -2.91 16.73
N ASN A 150 0.21 -4.09 16.32
CA ASN A 150 1.64 -4.42 16.32
C ASN A 150 2.34 -4.16 17.67
N ILE A 151 1.70 -4.54 18.77
CA ILE A 151 2.24 -4.35 20.12
C ILE A 151 3.02 -5.60 20.53
N GLY A 152 4.35 -5.56 20.36
CA GLY A 152 5.24 -6.66 20.72
C GLY A 152 5.97 -6.52 22.05
N ASN A 153 5.96 -5.32 22.65
CA ASN A 153 6.72 -5.03 23.87
C ASN A 153 6.12 -3.87 24.68
N ARG A 154 6.66 -3.68 25.89
CA ARG A 154 6.22 -2.64 26.82
C ARG A 154 6.34 -1.22 26.27
N ILE A 155 7.39 -0.94 25.48
CA ILE A 155 7.60 0.39 24.89
C ILE A 155 6.48 0.68 23.89
N ASN A 156 6.16 -0.26 23.00
CA ASN A 156 5.06 -0.08 22.05
C ASN A 156 3.71 0.06 22.76
N PHE A 157 3.46 -0.70 23.82
CA PHE A 157 2.24 -0.55 24.61
C PHE A 157 2.14 0.86 25.23
N GLU A 158 3.23 1.36 25.80
CA GLU A 158 3.26 2.69 26.41
C GLU A 158 3.06 3.80 25.37
N GLU A 159 3.79 3.75 24.25
CA GLU A 159 3.74 4.79 23.20
C GLU A 159 2.43 4.76 22.40
N LEU A 160 1.91 3.57 22.09
CA LEU A 160 0.78 3.43 21.16
C LEU A 160 -0.57 3.36 21.87
N ILE A 161 -0.61 2.95 23.14
CA ILE A 161 -1.87 2.83 23.90
C ILE A 161 -1.94 3.84 25.04
N LEU A 162 -1.00 3.75 26.00
CA LEU A 162 -1.15 4.48 27.26
C LEU A 162 -0.99 5.98 27.08
N LYS A 163 0.06 6.45 26.40
CA LYS A 163 0.28 7.89 26.20
C LYS A 163 -0.87 8.56 25.45
N PRO A 164 -1.35 8.03 24.30
CA PRO A 164 -2.52 8.59 23.61
C PRO A 164 -3.78 8.60 24.48
N LEU A 165 -4.03 7.52 25.23
CA LEU A 165 -5.17 7.44 26.14
C LEU A 165 -5.07 8.50 27.25
N TYR A 166 -3.91 8.65 27.88
CA TYR A 166 -3.69 9.63 28.93
C TYR A 166 -3.88 11.06 28.41
N GLN A 167 -3.39 11.36 27.20
CA GLN A 167 -3.64 12.64 26.55
C GLN A 167 -5.14 12.90 26.36
N LYS A 168 -5.89 11.93 25.82
CA LYS A 168 -7.35 12.02 25.66
C LYS A 168 -8.08 12.23 26.99
N MET A 169 -7.61 11.59 28.06
CA MET A 169 -8.18 11.69 29.41
C MET A 169 -7.67 12.91 30.19
N ASN A 170 -6.82 13.76 29.59
CA ASN A 170 -6.14 14.89 30.24
C ASN A 170 -5.37 14.48 31.51
N ILE A 171 -4.75 13.30 31.50
CA ILE A 171 -3.87 12.80 32.57
C ILE A 171 -2.45 13.25 32.28
N ALA A 172 -1.97 14.24 33.03
CA ALA A 172 -0.63 14.83 32.86
C ALA A 172 0.32 14.56 34.05
N SER A 173 -0.13 13.87 35.09
CA SER A 173 0.68 13.57 36.28
C SER A 173 0.29 12.25 36.93
N GLU A 174 1.19 11.69 37.73
CA GLU A 174 0.94 10.47 38.50
C GLU A 174 -0.23 10.64 39.48
N LEU A 175 -0.41 11.82 40.08
CA LEU A 175 -1.54 12.10 40.96
C LEU A 175 -2.88 12.03 40.21
N GLU A 176 -2.95 12.56 38.99
CA GLU A 176 -4.15 12.45 38.15
C GLU A 176 -4.37 11.01 37.68
N LEU A 177 -3.30 10.28 37.36
CA LEU A 177 -3.39 8.87 37.03
C LEU A 177 -3.94 8.05 38.22
N GLN A 178 -3.46 8.28 39.44
CA GLN A 178 -3.97 7.60 40.64
C GLN A 178 -5.45 7.88 40.88
N LYS A 179 -5.90 9.12 40.65
CA LYS A 179 -7.33 9.48 40.76
C LYS A 179 -8.19 8.79 39.70
N LYS A 180 -7.67 8.58 38.49
CA LYS A 180 -8.40 8.00 37.35
C LYS A 180 -8.04 6.55 37.04
N GLN A 181 -7.25 5.87 37.88
CA GLN A 181 -6.68 4.56 37.56
C GLN A 181 -7.74 3.49 37.23
N TYR A 182 -8.90 3.55 37.89
CA TYR A 182 -9.99 2.61 37.64
C TYR A 182 -10.71 2.90 36.31
N GLU A 183 -10.88 4.17 35.97
CA GLU A 183 -11.44 4.59 34.67
C GLU A 183 -10.49 4.20 33.53
N VAL A 184 -9.18 4.39 33.72
CA VAL A 184 -8.15 3.94 32.76
C VAL A 184 -8.24 2.43 32.56
N LEU A 185 -8.32 1.65 33.64
CA LEU A 185 -8.41 0.18 33.55
C LEU A 185 -9.68 -0.26 32.82
N GLU A 186 -10.83 0.32 33.17
CA GLU A 186 -12.11 0.03 32.53
C GLU A 186 -12.09 0.36 31.03
N ILE A 187 -11.48 1.48 30.64
CA ILE A 187 -11.30 1.83 29.23
C ILE A 187 -10.38 0.81 28.54
N LEU A 188 -9.22 0.49 29.12
CA LEU A 188 -8.26 -0.46 28.52
C LEU A 188 -8.87 -1.85 28.29
N GLU A 189 -9.75 -2.30 29.18
CA GLU A 189 -10.45 -3.59 29.05
C GLU A 189 -11.44 -3.64 27.88
N ASN A 190 -12.00 -2.50 27.50
CA ASN A 190 -13.04 -2.40 26.47
C ASN A 190 -12.59 -1.67 25.20
N LEU A 191 -11.35 -1.19 25.17
CA LEU A 191 -10.83 -0.35 24.09
C LEU A 191 -10.87 -1.10 22.76
N SER A 192 -11.53 -0.52 21.76
CA SER A 192 -11.54 -1.05 20.39
C SER A 192 -10.28 -0.63 19.62
N VAL A 193 -9.96 -1.36 18.54
CA VAL A 193 -8.87 -0.97 17.62
C VAL A 193 -9.14 0.42 17.01
N LYS A 194 -10.39 0.72 16.66
CA LYS A 194 -10.80 2.04 16.16
C LYS A 194 -10.44 3.14 17.16
N GLU A 195 -10.80 2.97 18.44
CA GLU A 195 -10.51 3.97 19.47
C GLU A 195 -9.01 4.09 19.74
N VAL A 196 -8.23 3.01 19.67
CA VAL A 196 -6.77 3.10 19.74
C VAL A 196 -6.25 4.02 18.64
N TYR A 197 -6.69 3.82 17.40
CA TYR A 197 -6.25 4.64 16.27
C TYR A 197 -6.75 6.09 16.39
N GLU A 198 -7.99 6.33 16.80
CA GLU A 198 -8.50 7.68 17.03
C GLU A 198 -7.74 8.41 18.14
N ASN A 199 -7.34 7.70 19.21
CA ASN A 199 -6.50 8.28 20.26
C ASN A 199 -5.12 8.70 19.73
N GLN A 200 -4.60 8.00 18.71
CA GLN A 200 -3.36 8.35 18.00
C GLN A 200 -3.56 9.49 16.97
N GLY A 201 -4.78 10.00 16.82
CA GLY A 201 -5.12 11.11 15.93
C GLY A 201 -5.65 10.71 14.55
N LEU A 202 -5.81 9.41 14.28
CA LEU A 202 -6.40 8.95 13.02
C LEU A 202 -7.87 9.35 12.93
N ARG A 203 -8.31 9.61 11.69
CA ARG A 203 -9.70 9.97 11.38
C ARG A 203 -10.22 9.01 10.33
N PHE A 204 -11.48 8.63 10.48
CA PHE A 204 -12.13 7.69 9.59
C PHE A 204 -13.32 8.34 8.89
N THR A 205 -13.44 8.10 7.59
CA THR A 205 -14.62 8.45 6.80
C THR A 205 -15.63 7.30 6.82
N THR A 206 -16.87 7.61 6.49
CA THR A 206 -17.95 6.63 6.22
C THR A 206 -18.35 6.61 4.74
N ASP A 207 -17.73 7.45 3.91
CA ASP A 207 -18.20 7.75 2.55
C ASP A 207 -17.87 6.63 1.55
N HIS A 208 -16.74 5.95 1.77
CA HIS A 208 -16.17 4.97 0.84
C HIS A 208 -15.73 3.71 1.61
N PRO A 209 -15.80 2.52 1.00
CA PRO A 209 -15.27 1.33 1.63
C PRO A 209 -13.74 1.34 1.65
N THR A 210 -13.14 0.60 2.58
CA THR A 210 -11.70 0.40 2.62
C THR A 210 -11.37 -1.08 2.73
N ARG A 211 -10.44 -1.55 1.89
CA ARG A 211 -9.89 -2.89 1.98
C ARG A 211 -8.69 -3.00 2.94
N ALA A 212 -8.43 -4.20 3.42
CA ALA A 212 -7.26 -4.51 4.22
C ALA A 212 -5.97 -4.52 3.37
N ILE A 213 -4.83 -4.29 4.02
CA ILE A 213 -3.50 -4.30 3.39
C ILE A 213 -2.92 -5.72 3.43
N SER A 214 -3.13 -6.45 2.33
CA SER A 214 -2.52 -7.75 2.04
C SER A 214 -1.35 -7.60 1.06
N ARG A 215 -0.71 -8.71 0.68
CA ARG A 215 0.31 -8.73 -0.39
C ARG A 215 -0.19 -8.10 -1.70
N GLY A 216 0.67 -7.31 -2.35
CA GLY A 216 0.41 -6.66 -3.65
C GLY A 216 -0.43 -5.38 -3.58
N ILE A 217 -0.85 -4.96 -2.38
CA ILE A 217 -1.57 -3.69 -2.19
C ILE A 217 -0.62 -2.52 -2.40
N VAL A 218 -1.15 -1.49 -3.06
CA VAL A 218 -0.51 -0.19 -3.24
C VAL A 218 -1.21 0.81 -2.34
N ALA A 219 -0.46 1.43 -1.44
CA ALA A 219 -0.98 2.38 -0.46
C ALA A 219 -0.02 3.56 -0.29
N LEU A 220 -0.54 4.67 0.24
CA LEU A 220 0.26 5.87 0.48
C LEU A 220 1.03 5.78 1.79
N ALA A 221 2.32 6.12 1.71
CA ALA A 221 3.13 6.34 2.90
C ALA A 221 2.82 7.74 3.46
N ASN A 222 2.76 7.86 4.77
CA ASN A 222 2.45 9.09 5.48
C ASN A 222 3.43 9.31 6.66
N GLN A 223 3.41 10.51 7.24
CA GLN A 223 4.19 10.88 8.42
C GLN A 223 3.29 11.01 9.67
N GLY A 224 2.17 10.31 9.65
CA GLY A 224 1.08 10.43 10.62
C GLY A 224 -0.26 10.69 9.93
N PRO A 225 -1.34 10.83 10.71
CA PRO A 225 -2.69 11.05 10.20
C PRO A 225 -2.77 12.25 9.25
N ASP A 226 -3.54 12.11 8.17
CA ASP A 226 -3.84 13.18 7.22
C ASP A 226 -2.61 13.85 6.58
N SER A 227 -1.57 13.07 6.28
CA SER A 227 -0.31 13.55 5.70
C SER A 227 0.07 12.85 4.39
N ASN A 228 -0.92 12.51 3.57
CA ASN A 228 -0.71 11.84 2.29
C ASN A 228 -0.15 12.83 1.26
N GLU A 229 1.04 12.57 0.76
CA GLU A 229 1.68 13.32 -0.32
C GLU A 229 1.78 12.44 -1.58
N ALA A 230 2.98 12.29 -2.15
CA ALA A 230 3.24 11.43 -3.30
C ALA A 230 3.91 10.10 -2.94
N ALA A 231 4.36 9.92 -1.70
CA ALA A 231 5.04 8.72 -1.26
C ALA A 231 4.08 7.52 -1.23
N PHE A 232 4.47 6.40 -1.83
CA PHE A 232 3.67 5.19 -1.87
C PHE A 232 4.54 3.96 -1.63
N PHE A 233 3.91 2.86 -1.24
CA PHE A 233 4.55 1.55 -1.12
C PHE A 233 3.71 0.45 -1.76
N ILE A 234 4.39 -0.65 -2.11
CA ILE A 234 3.80 -1.91 -2.56
C ILE A 234 4.19 -2.99 -1.56
N THR A 235 3.22 -3.74 -1.03
CA THR A 235 3.47 -4.80 -0.07
C THR A 235 3.94 -6.10 -0.73
N LEU A 236 4.97 -6.71 -0.14
CA LEU A 236 5.50 -8.02 -0.51
C LEU A 236 4.83 -9.16 0.28
N GLY A 237 4.11 -8.85 1.36
CA GLY A 237 3.44 -9.83 2.20
C GLY A 237 2.20 -9.24 2.84
N ASP A 238 1.43 -10.09 3.52
CA ASP A 238 0.30 -9.61 4.31
C ASP A 238 0.81 -8.73 5.44
N SER A 239 0.26 -7.52 5.53
CA SER A 239 0.73 -6.47 6.43
C SER A 239 -0.44 -5.92 7.24
N PRO A 240 -1.12 -6.75 8.05
CA PRO A 240 -2.32 -6.35 8.77
C PRO A 240 -2.07 -5.11 9.66
N TRP A 241 -0.89 -4.96 10.23
CA TRP A 241 -0.52 -3.80 11.05
C TRP A 241 -0.48 -2.45 10.34
N LEU A 242 -0.50 -2.42 9.00
CA LEU A 242 -0.66 -1.20 8.21
C LEU A 242 -2.14 -0.85 7.95
N THR A 243 -3.03 -1.84 8.10
CA THR A 243 -4.47 -1.69 7.84
C THR A 243 -5.08 -0.70 8.84
N GLY A 244 -5.87 0.22 8.30
CA GLY A 244 -6.48 1.30 9.07
C GLY A 244 -5.55 2.47 9.37
N LYS A 245 -4.29 2.45 8.90
CA LYS A 245 -3.30 3.54 9.09
C LYS A 245 -2.81 4.19 7.79
N HIS A 246 -3.02 3.54 6.66
CA HIS A 246 -2.58 4.01 5.35
C HIS A 246 -3.73 3.92 4.34
N THR A 247 -3.88 4.96 3.53
CA THR A 247 -4.87 5.00 2.44
C THR A 247 -4.45 4.02 1.34
N VAL A 248 -5.30 3.02 1.09
CA VAL A 248 -5.14 2.10 -0.04
C VAL A 248 -5.60 2.79 -1.31
N ILE A 249 -4.76 2.80 -2.35
CA ILE A 249 -5.06 3.46 -3.63
C ILE A 249 -5.14 2.48 -4.80
N GLY A 250 -4.64 1.25 -4.63
CA GLY A 250 -4.63 0.28 -5.72
C GLY A 250 -4.05 -1.08 -5.34
N LYS A 251 -3.86 -1.92 -6.35
CA LYS A 251 -3.28 -3.25 -6.23
C LYS A 251 -2.51 -3.62 -7.50
N VAL A 252 -1.40 -4.31 -7.32
CA VAL A 252 -0.69 -4.95 -8.43
C VAL A 252 -1.52 -6.11 -8.94
N ILE A 253 -1.93 -6.03 -10.20
CA ILE A 253 -2.72 -7.07 -10.88
C ILE A 253 -1.84 -7.95 -11.77
N GLU A 254 -0.66 -7.45 -12.18
CA GLU A 254 0.33 -8.19 -12.95
C GLU A 254 1.74 -7.62 -12.70
N GLY A 255 2.77 -8.48 -12.77
CA GLY A 255 4.15 -8.09 -12.48
C GLY A 255 4.55 -8.22 -11.01
N MET A 256 3.84 -9.02 -10.20
CA MET A 256 4.23 -9.25 -8.79
C MET A 256 5.59 -9.93 -8.66
N GLU A 257 6.00 -10.75 -9.64
CA GLU A 257 7.34 -11.32 -9.71
C GLU A 257 8.44 -10.26 -9.90
N VAL A 258 8.11 -9.14 -10.57
CA VAL A 258 8.99 -7.97 -10.66
C VAL A 258 9.07 -7.27 -9.31
N VAL A 259 7.93 -7.10 -8.63
CA VAL A 259 7.87 -6.54 -7.27
C VAL A 259 8.72 -7.39 -6.31
N ASP A 260 8.60 -8.71 -6.35
CA ASP A 260 9.41 -9.64 -5.55
C ASP A 260 10.90 -9.51 -5.86
N THR A 261 11.25 -9.39 -7.15
CA THR A 261 12.63 -9.21 -7.59
C THR A 261 13.23 -7.90 -7.05
N ILE A 262 12.44 -6.83 -6.98
CA ILE A 262 12.84 -5.56 -6.36
C ILE A 262 12.99 -5.75 -4.84
N GLY A 263 12.04 -6.44 -4.22
CA GLY A 263 11.95 -6.70 -2.79
C GLY A 263 13.06 -7.58 -2.20
N ALA A 264 13.70 -8.41 -3.03
CA ALA A 264 14.72 -9.36 -2.59
C ALA A 264 15.99 -8.73 -2.01
N GLN A 265 16.25 -7.45 -2.31
CA GLN A 265 17.44 -6.76 -1.84
C GLN A 265 17.07 -5.58 -0.93
N PRO A 266 17.48 -5.58 0.35
CA PRO A 266 17.19 -4.46 1.24
C PRO A 266 17.87 -3.18 0.77
N ILE A 267 17.15 -2.06 0.89
CA ILE A 267 17.65 -0.71 0.61
C ILE A 267 17.29 0.16 1.81
N ASP A 268 18.32 0.71 2.43
CA ASP A 268 18.20 1.66 3.55
C ASP A 268 17.89 3.07 2.97
N PRO A 269 16.78 3.72 3.37
CA PRO A 269 16.40 5.05 2.88
C PRO A 269 17.45 6.13 3.16
N LEU A 270 18.28 5.95 4.19
CA LEU A 270 19.33 6.90 4.55
C LEU A 270 20.62 6.70 3.74
N ARG A 271 20.69 5.65 2.92
CA ARG A 271 21.89 5.30 2.15
C ARG A 271 21.52 5.17 0.67
N SER A 272 22.00 6.12 -0.13
CA SER A 272 21.84 6.02 -1.58
C SER A 272 22.49 4.74 -2.10
N SER A 273 21.71 3.91 -2.79
CA SER A 273 22.16 2.64 -3.36
C SER A 273 22.05 2.71 -4.88
N GLN A 274 23.15 2.42 -5.57
CA GLN A 274 23.13 2.25 -7.03
C GLN A 274 22.27 1.05 -7.45
N LEU A 275 21.99 0.13 -6.51
CA LEU A 275 21.19 -1.07 -6.73
C LEU A 275 19.69 -0.81 -6.61
N SER A 276 19.28 0.39 -6.15
CA SER A 276 17.87 0.79 -6.13
C SER A 276 17.29 0.78 -7.54
N THR A 277 16.20 0.04 -7.70
CA THR A 277 15.42 -0.02 -8.93
C THR A 277 14.89 1.36 -9.28
N VAL A 278 15.17 1.79 -10.53
CA VAL A 278 14.64 3.03 -11.10
C VAL A 278 13.25 2.77 -11.66
N ILE A 279 12.32 3.68 -11.38
CA ILE A 279 11.03 3.81 -12.06
C ILE A 279 11.28 4.72 -13.25
N TYR A 280 11.24 4.20 -14.47
CA TYR A 280 11.38 5.01 -15.68
C TYR A 280 10.14 5.84 -15.94
N SER A 281 8.96 5.25 -15.69
CA SER A 281 7.69 5.92 -15.88
C SER A 281 6.55 5.23 -15.14
N ILE A 282 5.55 6.03 -14.78
CA ILE A 282 4.20 5.57 -14.43
C ILE A 282 3.23 6.20 -15.43
N ARG A 283 2.46 5.39 -16.16
CA ARG A 283 1.56 5.86 -17.21
C ARG A 283 0.19 5.22 -17.08
N ARG A 284 -0.87 5.98 -17.33
CA ARG A 284 -2.18 5.39 -17.61
C ARG A 284 -2.09 4.51 -18.84
N VAL A 285 -2.69 3.34 -18.75
CA VAL A 285 -2.94 2.48 -19.89
C VAL A 285 -4.25 2.94 -20.50
N ASP A 286 -4.20 3.49 -21.70
CA ASP A 286 -5.40 3.96 -22.37
C ASP A 286 -6.43 2.84 -22.49
N GLN A 287 -7.68 3.16 -22.15
CA GLN A 287 -8.82 2.39 -22.59
C GLN A 287 -9.00 2.67 -24.08
N ALA A 288 -8.16 2.06 -24.92
CA ALA A 288 -8.39 2.10 -26.36
C ALA A 288 -9.79 1.51 -26.65
N ASN A 289 -10.63 2.38 -27.21
CA ASN A 289 -11.98 2.20 -27.78
C ASN A 289 -12.42 0.78 -28.10
#